data_AF-A0A811UYJ4-F1
#
_entry.id   AF-A0A811UYJ4-F1
#
_cell.length_a   1.000
_cell.length_b   1.000
_cell.length_c   1.000
_cell.angle_alpha   90.00
_cell.angle_beta   90.00
_cell.angle_gamma   90.00
#
_symmetry.space_group_name_H-M   'P 1'
#
loop_
_entity.id
_entity.type
_entity.pdbx_description
1 polymer ?
#
loop_
_entity_poly.entity_id
_entity_poly.type
_entity_poly.pdbx_seq_one_letter_code
_entity_poly.pdbx_strand_id
1 'polypeptide(L)'
;MCDLWNEFELKKPPQITVPISSKNAPNVGRLQNVVQQYFRRHRPQEVEFAEASALLGRLMARRKNSFHGMMGFRAVVKCNTATCRLLRIDLTRELELFHGSLPDFALDSADTLEIPTQNNFDYVLIRLLNTCGVYDRIRECCLQAAEYFAKMMRNNFFMDTCTLLLAVLAKLYSLSAILGNKCVDLYNQLRPMRLKFPLAAKSVDYNLNLPEQLEKFSVSQILELPKANSIILKDDAALQTTPNALTAVRSLKKLKKQKAIDVGVEVSREPISLSQTKSFNADTELGTVETTKRFISSENAARKKSLKQSITRDILPHEWMGATRLFERKVLANDHKKALSIFRKFIVNKIS
;
A
#
# COMPACT_ATOMS: atom_id res chain seq x y z
N MET A 1 -28.16 -18.19 4.31
CA MET A 1 -26.92 -18.46 3.55
C MET A 1 -25.93 -17.38 3.95
N CYS A 2 -24.94 -17.71 4.79
CA CYS A 2 -23.94 -16.72 5.19
C CYS A 2 -22.86 -16.67 4.12
N ASP A 3 -22.76 -15.54 3.42
CA ASP A 3 -21.61 -15.22 2.56
C ASP A 3 -20.37 -15.01 3.44
N LEU A 4 -19.82 -16.10 3.98
CA LEU A 4 -18.60 -16.12 4.81
C LEU A 4 -17.42 -15.45 4.09
N TRP A 5 -17.47 -15.38 2.75
CA TRP A 5 -16.49 -14.69 1.93
C TRP A 5 -16.58 -13.15 1.99
N ASN A 6 -17.68 -12.59 2.47
CA ASN A 6 -17.80 -11.15 2.74
C ASN A 6 -17.37 -10.78 4.18
N GLU A 7 -17.23 -11.78 5.05
CA GLU A 7 -16.84 -11.59 6.43
C GLU A 7 -15.35 -11.26 6.54
N PHE A 8 -15.07 -10.01 6.93
CA PHE A 8 -13.71 -9.53 7.08
C PHE A 8 -13.01 -10.21 8.28
N GLU A 9 -13.71 -10.30 9.41
CA GLU A 9 -13.22 -10.85 10.69
C GLU A 9 -13.44 -12.36 10.81
N LEU A 10 -13.39 -13.07 9.67
CA LEU A 10 -13.50 -14.52 9.65
C LEU A 10 -12.48 -15.14 10.62
N LYS A 11 -12.98 -15.85 11.63
CA LYS A 11 -12.10 -16.47 12.64
C LYS A 11 -11.32 -17.61 12.01
N LYS A 12 -10.02 -17.62 12.25
CA LYS A 12 -9.15 -18.70 11.80
C LYS A 12 -9.52 -20.00 12.54
N PRO A 13 -9.71 -21.12 11.83
CA PRO A 13 -9.92 -22.41 12.48
C PRO A 13 -8.67 -22.84 13.26
N PRO A 14 -8.82 -23.72 14.27
CA PRO A 14 -7.67 -24.27 14.96
C PRO A 14 -6.77 -25.03 13.98
N GLN A 15 -5.46 -24.80 14.08
CA GLN A 15 -4.46 -25.50 13.29
C GLN A 15 -4.35 -26.93 13.81
N ILE A 16 -4.99 -27.85 13.11
CA ILE A 16 -5.05 -29.27 13.45
C ILE A 16 -4.57 -30.03 12.21
N THR A 17 -3.60 -30.92 12.41
CA THR A 17 -3.20 -31.93 11.44
C THR A 17 -3.83 -33.27 11.83
N VAL A 18 -4.19 -34.06 10.82
CA VAL A 18 -4.77 -35.39 10.98
C VAL A 18 -3.92 -36.38 10.19
N PRO A 19 -3.53 -37.52 10.79
CA PRO A 19 -2.83 -38.56 10.06
C PRO A 19 -3.79 -39.25 9.08
N ILE A 20 -3.41 -39.31 7.82
CA ILE A 20 -4.16 -40.03 6.78
C ILE A 20 -3.25 -40.97 6.02
N SER A 21 -3.80 -42.02 5.42
CA SER A 21 -3.01 -42.91 4.57
C SER A 21 -2.44 -42.14 3.37
N SER A 22 -1.14 -42.32 3.10
CA SER A 22 -0.42 -41.66 2.00
C SER A 22 -1.12 -41.84 0.64
N LYS A 23 -1.76 -42.99 0.40
CA LYS A 23 -2.51 -43.29 -0.84
C LYS A 23 -3.73 -42.39 -1.06
N ASN A 24 -4.39 -41.96 0.01
CA ASN A 24 -5.60 -41.14 -0.03
C ASN A 24 -5.29 -39.64 0.11
N ALA A 25 -4.03 -39.28 0.32
CA ALA A 25 -3.62 -37.92 0.56
C ALA A 25 -3.70 -37.01 -0.68
N PRO A 26 -3.93 -35.70 -0.50
CA PRO A 26 -3.66 -34.72 -1.54
C PRO A 26 -2.18 -34.79 -1.93
N ASN A 27 -1.90 -34.49 -3.20
CA ASN A 27 -0.53 -34.41 -3.68
C ASN A 27 0.16 -33.17 -3.08
N VAL A 28 0.91 -33.39 -2.00
CA VAL A 28 1.56 -32.32 -1.22
C VAL A 28 2.61 -31.59 -2.04
N GLY A 29 3.42 -32.30 -2.83
CA GLY A 29 4.41 -31.67 -3.70
C GLY A 29 3.77 -30.73 -4.72
N ARG A 30 2.61 -31.11 -5.27
CA ARG A 30 1.82 -30.23 -6.15
C ARG A 30 1.28 -29.01 -5.39
N LEU A 31 0.75 -29.19 -4.17
CA LEU A 31 0.25 -28.08 -3.34
C LEU A 31 1.35 -27.06 -3.03
N GLN A 32 2.49 -27.54 -2.53
CA GLN A 32 3.66 -26.70 -2.22
C GLN A 32 4.12 -25.96 -3.47
N ASN A 33 4.26 -26.65 -4.61
CA ASN A 33 4.68 -26.04 -5.86
C ASN A 33 3.70 -24.94 -6.33
N VAL A 34 2.39 -25.19 -6.28
CA VAL A 34 1.37 -24.22 -6.67
C VAL A 34 1.44 -22.94 -5.81
N VAL A 35 1.59 -23.09 -4.48
CA VAL A 35 1.72 -21.95 -3.55
C VAL A 35 3.04 -21.21 -3.77
N GLN A 36 4.15 -21.92 -3.93
CA GLN A 36 5.46 -21.32 -4.23
C GLN A 36 5.48 -20.56 -5.56
N GLN A 37 4.87 -21.12 -6.60
CA GLN A 37 4.70 -20.44 -7.88
C GLN A 37 3.83 -19.19 -7.77
N TYR A 38 2.81 -19.21 -6.92
CA TYR A 38 2.03 -18.01 -6.63
C TYR A 38 2.92 -16.93 -6.01
N PHE A 39 3.68 -17.22 -4.95
CA PHE A 39 4.57 -16.23 -4.32
C PHE A 39 5.57 -15.62 -5.30
N ARG A 40 6.24 -16.45 -6.10
CA ARG A 40 7.20 -15.99 -7.11
C ARG A 40 6.57 -15.06 -8.13
N ARG A 41 5.35 -15.37 -8.58
CA ARG A 41 4.63 -14.56 -9.58
C ARG A 41 3.95 -13.35 -8.96
N HIS A 42 3.52 -13.40 -7.70
CA HIS A 42 2.73 -12.35 -7.04
C HIS A 42 3.61 -11.19 -6.55
N ARG A 43 4.74 -11.52 -5.91
CA ARG A 43 5.57 -10.58 -5.14
C ARG A 43 6.00 -9.31 -5.90
N PRO A 44 6.47 -9.36 -7.17
CA PRO A 44 6.92 -8.15 -7.84
C PRO A 44 5.81 -7.10 -8.01
N GLN A 45 4.62 -7.54 -8.43
CA GLN A 45 3.47 -6.65 -8.65
C GLN A 45 2.79 -6.25 -7.34
N GLU A 46 2.90 -7.06 -6.28
CA GLU A 46 2.42 -6.71 -4.94
C GLU A 46 3.18 -5.51 -4.37
N VAL A 47 4.51 -5.48 -4.52
CA VAL A 47 5.35 -4.34 -4.11
C VAL A 47 4.93 -3.08 -4.87
N GLU A 48 4.80 -3.18 -6.19
CA GLU A 48 4.38 -2.06 -7.03
C GLU A 48 2.97 -1.56 -6.67
N PHE A 49 2.06 -2.48 -6.33
CA PHE A 49 0.72 -2.17 -5.87
C PHE A 49 0.73 -1.46 -4.52
N ALA A 50 1.55 -1.92 -3.57
CA ALA A 50 1.69 -1.30 -2.25
C ALA A 50 2.23 0.14 -2.37
N GLU A 51 3.20 0.38 -3.26
CA GLU A 51 3.71 1.73 -3.55
C GLU A 51 2.64 2.65 -4.13
N ALA A 52 1.85 2.16 -5.10
CA ALA A 52 0.76 2.91 -5.71
C ALA A 52 -0.36 3.22 -4.70
N SER A 53 -0.68 2.26 -3.84
CA SER A 53 -1.65 2.42 -2.73
C SER A 53 -1.18 3.47 -1.73
N ALA A 54 0.09 3.42 -1.31
CA ALA A 54 0.68 4.41 -0.42
C ALA A 54 0.68 5.82 -1.06
N LEU A 55 0.94 5.92 -2.36
CA LEU A 55 0.85 7.17 -3.10
C LEU A 55 -0.59 7.71 -3.12
N LEU A 56 -1.60 6.86 -3.38
CA LEU A 56 -3.01 7.24 -3.30
C LEU A 56 -3.37 7.79 -1.91
N GLY A 57 -2.95 7.10 -0.84
CA GLY A 57 -3.18 7.53 0.54
C GLY A 57 -2.57 8.91 0.85
N ARG A 58 -1.35 9.16 0.37
CA ARG A 58 -0.69 10.49 0.49
C ARG A 58 -1.43 11.58 -0.28
N LEU A 59 -1.87 11.30 -1.51
CA LEU A 59 -2.63 12.25 -2.33
C LEU A 59 -3.97 12.58 -1.69
N MET A 60 -4.67 11.56 -1.20
CA MET A 60 -5.91 11.70 -0.45
C MET A 60 -5.70 12.56 0.79
N ALA A 61 -4.70 12.28 1.62
CA ALA A 61 -4.43 13.06 2.83
C ALA A 61 -4.14 14.54 2.51
N ARG A 62 -3.33 14.81 1.49
CA ARG A 62 -2.98 16.19 1.07
C ARG A 62 -4.16 16.97 0.52
N ARG A 63 -5.12 16.29 -0.11
CA ARG A 63 -6.26 16.92 -0.80
C ARG A 63 -7.58 16.79 -0.06
N LYS A 64 -7.59 16.17 1.12
CA LYS A 64 -8.80 15.91 1.91
C LYS A 64 -9.61 17.19 2.14
N ASN A 65 -8.97 18.27 2.59
CA ASN A 65 -9.68 19.51 2.91
C ASN A 65 -10.21 20.23 1.66
N SER A 66 -9.53 20.11 0.53
CA SER A 66 -9.93 20.77 -0.72
C SER A 66 -11.08 20.06 -1.43
N PHE A 67 -11.15 18.72 -1.33
CA PHE A 67 -12.07 17.92 -2.14
C PHE A 67 -13.03 17.06 -1.32
N HIS A 68 -13.15 17.25 0.00
CA HIS A 68 -13.98 16.38 0.87
C HIS A 68 -15.45 16.28 0.39
N GLY A 69 -15.99 17.35 -0.19
CA GLY A 69 -17.36 17.42 -0.69
C GLY A 69 -17.58 16.79 -2.06
N MET A 70 -16.51 16.48 -2.81
CA MET A 70 -16.60 16.03 -4.19
C MET A 70 -16.88 14.53 -4.28
N MET A 71 -17.79 14.14 -5.17
CA MET A 71 -18.17 12.74 -5.36
C MET A 71 -17.00 11.85 -5.81
N GLY A 72 -16.16 12.31 -6.74
CA GLY A 72 -14.97 11.56 -7.14
C GLY A 72 -13.96 11.37 -6.02
N PHE A 73 -13.86 12.33 -5.10
CA PHE A 73 -12.98 12.20 -3.94
C PHE A 73 -13.52 11.19 -2.92
N ARG A 74 -14.84 11.08 -2.75
CA ARG A 74 -15.45 9.99 -1.97
C ARG A 74 -15.15 8.62 -2.58
N ALA A 75 -15.12 8.48 -3.90
CA ALA A 75 -14.71 7.25 -4.56
C ALA A 75 -13.22 6.94 -4.32
N VAL A 76 -12.35 7.94 -4.33
CA VAL A 76 -10.93 7.79 -3.92
C VAL A 76 -10.80 7.30 -2.47
N VAL A 77 -11.58 7.86 -1.54
CA VAL A 77 -11.59 7.41 -0.14
C VAL A 77 -12.01 5.95 -0.04
N LYS A 78 -13.06 5.53 -0.77
CA LYS A 78 -13.50 4.12 -0.84
C LYS A 78 -12.40 3.21 -1.40
N CYS A 79 -11.73 3.66 -2.47
CA CYS A 79 -10.59 2.95 -3.06
C CYS A 79 -9.49 2.75 -2.02
N ASN A 80 -9.09 3.81 -1.32
CA ASN A 80 -8.05 3.73 -0.28
C ASN A 80 -8.48 2.79 0.86
N THR A 81 -9.72 2.87 1.33
CA THR A 81 -10.24 1.94 2.34
C THR A 81 -10.19 0.49 1.88
N ALA A 82 -10.52 0.21 0.62
CA ALA A 82 -10.42 -1.14 0.05
C ALA A 82 -8.95 -1.62 -0.03
N THR A 83 -8.02 -0.76 -0.43
CA THR A 83 -6.58 -1.10 -0.40
C THR A 83 -6.07 -1.38 1.01
N CYS A 84 -6.50 -0.62 2.02
CA CYS A 84 -6.17 -0.90 3.42
C CYS A 84 -6.80 -2.19 3.91
N ARG A 85 -8.01 -2.54 3.45
CA ARG A 85 -8.65 -3.82 3.78
C ARG A 85 -7.82 -5.00 3.28
N LEU A 86 -7.27 -4.90 2.07
CA LEU A 86 -6.38 -5.93 1.51
C LEU A 86 -5.15 -6.16 2.39
N LEU A 87 -4.49 -5.08 2.85
CA LEU A 87 -3.34 -5.16 3.76
C LEU A 87 -3.67 -5.86 5.07
N ARG A 88 -4.90 -5.71 5.58
CA ARG A 88 -5.33 -6.36 6.82
C ARG A 88 -5.74 -7.82 6.65
N ILE A 89 -6.14 -8.24 5.44
CA ILE A 89 -6.41 -9.66 5.14
C ILE A 89 -5.11 -10.45 5.16
N ASP A 90 -4.03 -9.86 4.66
CA ASP A 90 -2.68 -10.45 4.64
C ASP A 90 -2.67 -11.89 4.11
N LEU A 91 -3.14 -12.06 2.87
CA LEU A 91 -3.24 -13.36 2.21
C LEU A 91 -1.87 -14.06 2.14
N THR A 92 -0.79 -13.31 1.94
CA THR A 92 0.57 -13.84 1.89
C THR A 92 0.91 -14.58 3.17
N ARG A 93 0.67 -13.96 4.34
CA ARG A 93 0.87 -14.62 5.63
C ARG A 93 -0.02 -15.85 5.82
N GLU A 94 -1.28 -15.80 5.40
CA GLU A 94 -2.18 -16.96 5.53
C GLU A 94 -1.75 -18.13 4.66
N LEU A 95 -1.24 -17.85 3.45
CA LEU A 95 -0.67 -18.87 2.57
C LEU A 95 0.65 -19.42 3.11
N GLU A 96 1.50 -18.60 3.73
CA GLU A 96 2.73 -19.05 4.39
C GLU A 96 2.42 -19.99 5.56
N LEU A 97 1.43 -19.63 6.40
CA LEU A 97 1.00 -20.47 7.51
C LEU A 97 0.39 -21.79 7.04
N PHE A 98 -0.38 -21.77 5.95
CA PHE A 98 -0.88 -22.99 5.34
C PHE A 98 0.26 -23.84 4.75
N HIS A 99 1.17 -23.21 3.99
CA HIS A 99 2.33 -23.90 3.41
C HIS A 99 3.19 -24.57 4.49
N GLY A 100 3.46 -23.89 5.60
CA GLY A 100 4.22 -24.44 6.72
C GLY A 100 3.48 -25.51 7.52
N SER A 101 2.18 -25.69 7.32
CA SER A 101 1.41 -26.82 7.89
C SER A 101 1.42 -28.06 7.01
N LEU A 102 1.93 -27.95 5.78
CA LEU A 102 2.09 -29.09 4.89
C LEU A 102 3.40 -29.82 5.26
N PRO A 103 3.43 -31.15 5.15
CA PRO A 103 4.63 -31.92 5.44
C PRO A 103 5.73 -31.63 4.42
N ASP A 104 6.96 -31.39 4.89
CA ASP A 104 8.11 -31.04 4.04
C ASP A 104 8.55 -32.19 3.12
N PHE A 105 8.38 -33.44 3.58
CA PHE A 105 8.71 -34.64 2.84
C PHE A 105 7.59 -35.66 2.99
N ALA A 106 6.94 -36.02 1.89
CA ALA A 106 6.28 -37.30 1.80
C ALA A 106 7.40 -38.34 1.68
N LEU A 107 7.85 -38.90 2.81
CA LEU A 107 8.70 -40.10 2.75
C LEU A 107 7.88 -41.15 1.99
N ASP A 108 8.38 -41.60 0.84
CA ASP A 108 7.73 -42.66 0.04
C ASP A 108 7.51 -43.96 0.86
N SER A 109 8.17 -44.06 2.02
CA SER A 109 8.09 -45.15 2.99
C SER A 109 7.14 -44.92 4.18
N ALA A 110 6.49 -43.75 4.31
CA ALA A 110 5.56 -43.49 5.40
C ALA A 110 4.12 -43.91 5.01
N ASP A 111 3.57 -44.89 5.73
CA ASP A 111 2.18 -45.36 5.51
C ASP A 111 1.14 -44.26 5.78
N THR A 112 1.48 -43.30 6.64
CA THR A 112 0.63 -42.18 7.05
C THR A 112 1.32 -40.83 6.89
N LEU A 113 0.53 -39.82 6.57
CA LEU A 113 0.96 -38.44 6.39
C LEU A 113 0.09 -37.51 7.23
N GLU A 114 0.73 -36.61 7.99
CA GLU A 114 0.03 -35.57 8.74
C GLU A 114 -0.35 -34.42 7.83
N ILE A 115 -1.64 -34.12 7.70
CA ILE A 115 -2.15 -33.10 6.78
C ILE A 115 -3.14 -32.20 7.52
N PRO A 116 -3.15 -30.89 7.23
CA PRO A 116 -4.15 -29.98 7.80
C PRO A 116 -5.58 -30.44 7.49
N THR A 117 -6.50 -30.12 8.38
CA THR A 117 -7.92 -30.45 8.19
C THR A 117 -8.55 -29.68 7.03
N GLN A 118 -9.65 -30.21 6.50
CA GLN A 118 -10.44 -29.56 5.46
C GLN A 118 -10.89 -28.15 5.86
N ASN A 119 -11.17 -27.90 7.14
CA ASN A 119 -11.52 -26.57 7.64
C ASN A 119 -10.39 -25.55 7.47
N ASN A 120 -9.14 -25.96 7.73
CA ASN A 120 -7.97 -25.10 7.49
C ASN A 120 -7.82 -24.80 5.99
N PHE A 121 -8.05 -25.79 5.13
CA PHE A 121 -8.02 -25.61 3.69
C PHE A 121 -9.14 -24.70 3.18
N ASP A 122 -10.37 -24.90 3.67
CA ASP A 122 -11.54 -24.10 3.33
C ASP A 122 -11.35 -22.64 3.75
N TYR A 123 -10.76 -22.39 4.92
CA TYR A 123 -10.39 -21.04 5.35
C TYR A 123 -9.46 -20.36 4.33
N VAL A 124 -8.44 -21.05 3.81
CA VAL A 124 -7.55 -20.51 2.77
C VAL A 124 -8.32 -20.19 1.48
N LEU A 125 -9.19 -21.11 1.03
CA LEU A 125 -10.04 -20.88 -0.14
C LEU A 125 -10.97 -19.67 0.04
N ILE A 126 -11.55 -19.50 1.22
CA ILE A 126 -12.37 -18.32 1.54
C ILE A 126 -11.51 -17.06 1.51
N ARG A 127 -10.33 -17.06 2.15
CA ARG A 127 -9.43 -15.89 2.11
C ARG A 127 -9.03 -15.50 0.68
N LEU A 128 -8.86 -16.47 -0.21
CA LEU A 128 -8.65 -16.21 -1.64
C LEU A 128 -9.86 -15.51 -2.28
N LEU A 129 -11.08 -15.99 -2.03
CA LEU A 129 -12.31 -15.34 -2.50
C LEU A 129 -12.44 -13.91 -1.98
N ASN A 130 -12.21 -13.69 -0.68
CA ASN A 130 -12.26 -12.35 -0.08
C ASN A 130 -11.26 -11.42 -0.76
N THR A 131 -10.05 -11.92 -1.02
CA THR A 131 -8.99 -11.16 -1.68
C THR A 131 -9.38 -10.79 -3.12
N CYS A 132 -9.93 -11.73 -3.89
CA CYS A 132 -10.47 -11.47 -5.23
C CYS A 132 -11.57 -10.39 -5.20
N GLY A 133 -12.55 -10.52 -4.29
CA GLY A 133 -13.63 -9.53 -4.15
C GLY A 133 -13.12 -8.14 -3.77
N VAL A 134 -12.07 -8.05 -2.95
CA VAL A 134 -11.43 -6.77 -2.61
C VAL A 134 -10.72 -6.16 -3.82
N TYR A 135 -9.99 -6.96 -4.62
CA TYR A 135 -9.37 -6.45 -5.85
C TYR A 135 -10.40 -5.92 -6.84
N ASP A 136 -11.53 -6.60 -6.99
CA ASP A 136 -12.61 -6.12 -7.86
C ASP A 136 -13.21 -4.81 -7.33
N ARG A 137 -13.44 -4.74 -6.02
CA ARG A 137 -13.94 -3.53 -5.39
C ARG A 137 -13.01 -2.33 -5.59
N ILE A 138 -11.69 -2.56 -5.59
CA ILE A 138 -10.70 -1.52 -5.88
C ILE A 138 -10.84 -1.05 -7.33
N ARG A 139 -11.01 -1.98 -8.28
CA ARG A 139 -11.22 -1.65 -9.70
C ARG A 139 -12.47 -0.81 -9.92
N GLU A 140 -13.60 -1.19 -9.33
CA GLU A 140 -14.84 -0.41 -9.39
C GLU A 140 -14.64 1.02 -8.86
N CYS A 141 -14.00 1.16 -7.69
CA CYS A 141 -13.75 2.48 -7.10
C CYS A 141 -12.79 3.31 -7.97
N CYS A 142 -11.81 2.68 -8.62
CA CYS A 142 -10.92 3.35 -9.57
C CYS A 142 -11.69 3.90 -10.76
N LEU A 143 -12.61 3.12 -11.36
CA LEU A 143 -13.43 3.56 -12.49
C LEU A 143 -14.34 4.73 -12.09
N GLN A 144 -15.07 4.62 -10.98
CA GLN A 144 -15.95 5.68 -10.49
C GLN A 144 -15.19 6.99 -10.23
N ALA A 145 -13.99 6.91 -9.64
CA ALA A 145 -13.14 8.08 -9.43
C ALA A 145 -12.61 8.63 -10.77
N ALA A 146 -12.17 7.74 -11.67
CA ALA A 146 -11.59 8.13 -12.95
C ALA A 146 -12.60 8.84 -13.85
N GLU A 147 -13.84 8.36 -13.95
CA GLU A 147 -14.92 9.02 -14.70
C GLU A 147 -15.14 10.45 -14.22
N TYR A 148 -15.18 10.65 -12.91
CA TYR A 148 -15.36 11.97 -12.32
C TYR A 148 -14.19 12.91 -12.62
N PHE A 149 -12.95 12.47 -12.38
CA PHE A 149 -11.78 13.32 -12.62
C PHE A 149 -11.49 13.54 -14.11
N ALA A 150 -11.84 12.59 -14.99
CA ALA A 150 -11.81 12.79 -16.43
C ALA A 150 -12.80 13.89 -16.86
N LYS A 151 -14.01 13.92 -16.29
CA LYS A 151 -14.97 15.02 -16.52
C LYS A 151 -14.43 16.36 -16.03
N MET A 152 -13.77 16.40 -14.87
CA MET A 152 -13.14 17.62 -14.36
C MET A 152 -12.03 18.13 -15.29
N MET A 153 -11.20 17.22 -15.82
CA MET A 153 -10.15 17.59 -16.79
C MET A 153 -10.72 18.13 -18.11
N ARG A 154 -11.80 17.56 -18.64
CA ARG A 154 -12.45 18.11 -19.85
C ARG A 154 -12.94 19.54 -19.65
N ASN A 155 -13.30 19.87 -18.41
CA ASN A 155 -13.70 21.22 -18.02
C ASN A 155 -12.51 22.09 -17.57
N ASN A 156 -11.27 21.66 -17.81
CA ASN A 156 -10.03 22.35 -17.46
C ASN A 156 -9.84 22.65 -15.96
N PHE A 157 -10.43 21.85 -15.07
CA PHE A 157 -10.28 22.02 -13.63
C PHE A 157 -9.18 21.13 -13.04
N PHE A 158 -8.40 21.72 -12.13
CA PHE A 158 -7.41 21.03 -11.29
C PHE A 158 -6.47 20.07 -12.07
N MET A 159 -6.08 20.46 -13.29
CA MET A 159 -5.40 19.59 -14.26
C MET A 159 -4.27 18.76 -13.68
N ASP A 160 -3.34 19.38 -12.94
CA ASP A 160 -2.20 18.68 -12.33
C ASP A 160 -2.64 17.60 -11.34
N THR A 161 -3.65 17.91 -10.53
CA THR A 161 -4.16 16.97 -9.51
C THR A 161 -4.93 15.84 -10.17
N CYS A 162 -5.81 16.17 -11.11
CA CYS A 162 -6.61 15.17 -11.81
C CYS A 162 -5.70 14.24 -12.62
N THR A 163 -4.67 14.76 -13.29
CA THR A 163 -3.68 13.96 -14.02
C THR A 163 -2.97 12.98 -13.08
N LEU A 164 -2.46 13.47 -11.95
CA LEU A 164 -1.76 12.63 -10.99
C LEU A 164 -2.67 11.57 -10.35
N LEU A 165 -3.91 11.94 -9.98
CA LEU A 165 -4.90 11.00 -9.45
C LEU A 165 -5.26 9.95 -10.50
N LEU A 166 -5.54 10.34 -11.74
CA LEU A 166 -5.86 9.40 -12.82
C LEU A 166 -4.71 8.43 -13.10
N ALA A 167 -3.47 8.89 -13.09
CA ALA A 167 -2.30 8.02 -13.27
C ALA A 167 -2.22 6.95 -12.16
N VAL A 168 -2.43 7.34 -10.89
CA VAL A 168 -2.42 6.40 -9.75
C VAL A 168 -3.61 5.44 -9.80
N LEU A 169 -4.81 5.94 -10.11
CA LEU A 169 -6.01 5.12 -10.23
C LEU A 169 -5.89 4.10 -11.39
N ALA A 170 -5.35 4.52 -12.53
CA ALA A 170 -5.12 3.63 -13.67
C ALA A 170 -4.11 2.52 -13.31
N LYS A 171 -3.02 2.89 -12.61
CA LYS A 171 -2.03 1.92 -12.13
C LYS A 171 -2.63 0.92 -11.16
N LEU A 172 -3.39 1.38 -10.17
CA LEU A 172 -4.09 0.50 -9.22
C LEU A 172 -5.12 -0.39 -9.90
N TYR A 173 -5.90 0.13 -10.86
CA TYR A 173 -6.87 -0.63 -11.62
C TYR A 173 -6.20 -1.80 -12.38
N SER A 174 -5.11 -1.52 -13.09
CA SER A 174 -4.37 -2.53 -13.86
C SER A 174 -3.73 -3.58 -12.94
N LEU A 175 -3.05 -3.15 -11.88
CA LEU A 175 -2.41 -4.06 -10.93
C LEU A 175 -3.42 -4.92 -10.18
N SER A 176 -4.57 -4.37 -9.80
CA SER A 176 -5.67 -5.15 -9.18
C SER A 176 -6.16 -6.26 -10.10
N ALA A 177 -6.28 -6.02 -11.41
CA ALA A 177 -6.67 -7.07 -12.35
C ALA A 177 -5.59 -8.17 -12.44
N ILE A 178 -4.31 -7.78 -12.52
CA ILE A 178 -3.19 -8.73 -12.60
C ILE A 178 -3.08 -9.58 -11.33
N LEU A 179 -3.09 -8.95 -10.16
CA LEU A 179 -2.97 -9.63 -8.86
C LEU A 179 -4.22 -10.45 -8.54
N GLY A 180 -5.40 -9.90 -8.82
CA GLY A 180 -6.66 -10.62 -8.72
C GLY A 180 -6.67 -11.88 -9.58
N ASN A 181 -6.20 -11.80 -10.84
CA ASN A 181 -6.11 -12.97 -11.72
C ASN A 181 -5.16 -14.05 -11.21
N LYS A 182 -4.08 -13.68 -10.52
CA LYS A 182 -3.21 -14.65 -9.85
C LYS A 182 -3.91 -15.35 -8.68
N CYS A 183 -4.76 -14.62 -7.94
CA CYS A 183 -5.57 -15.20 -6.87
C CYS A 183 -6.64 -16.15 -7.43
N VAL A 184 -7.29 -15.76 -8.54
CA VAL A 184 -8.23 -16.61 -9.29
C VAL A 184 -7.54 -17.89 -9.78
N ASP A 185 -6.36 -17.77 -10.39
CA ASP A 185 -5.59 -18.93 -10.87
C ASP A 185 -5.21 -19.86 -9.71
N LEU A 186 -4.79 -19.31 -8.57
CA LEU A 186 -4.47 -20.10 -7.38
C LEU A 186 -5.72 -20.80 -6.83
N TYR A 187 -6.84 -20.09 -6.70
CA TYR A 187 -8.12 -20.67 -6.25
C TYR A 187 -8.55 -21.83 -7.14
N ASN A 188 -8.57 -21.63 -8.46
CA ASN A 188 -8.99 -22.65 -9.43
C ASN A 188 -8.07 -23.89 -9.42
N GLN A 189 -6.79 -23.73 -9.04
CA GLN A 189 -5.86 -24.85 -8.90
C GLN A 189 -6.03 -25.60 -7.56
N LEU A 190 -6.32 -24.89 -6.48
CA LEU A 190 -6.47 -25.46 -5.13
C LEU A 190 -7.85 -26.09 -4.93
N ARG A 191 -8.91 -25.45 -5.41
CA ARG A 191 -10.31 -25.84 -5.18
C ARG A 191 -10.61 -27.33 -5.46
N PRO A 192 -10.15 -27.92 -6.59
CA PRO A 192 -10.38 -29.35 -6.87
C PRO A 192 -9.74 -30.31 -5.85
N MET A 193 -8.73 -29.87 -5.11
CA MET A 193 -8.02 -30.70 -4.13
C MET A 193 -8.74 -30.78 -2.79
N ARG A 194 -9.78 -29.96 -2.56
CA ARG A 194 -10.51 -29.88 -1.28
C ARG A 194 -10.98 -31.23 -0.77
N LEU A 195 -11.53 -32.07 -1.65
CA LEU A 195 -12.15 -33.35 -1.27
C LEU A 195 -11.13 -34.38 -0.74
N LYS A 196 -9.84 -34.14 -0.93
CA LYS A 196 -8.77 -35.02 -0.42
C LYS A 196 -8.34 -34.68 1.00
N PHE A 197 -8.77 -33.54 1.55
CA PHE A 197 -8.42 -33.16 2.92
C PHE A 197 -9.35 -33.83 3.94
N PRO A 198 -8.84 -34.28 5.10
CA PRO A 198 -9.64 -34.96 6.09
C PRO A 198 -10.56 -34.00 6.86
N LEU A 199 -11.77 -34.47 7.16
CA LEU A 199 -12.67 -33.82 8.11
C LEU A 199 -12.18 -34.05 9.55
N ALA A 200 -12.25 -33.03 10.39
CA ALA A 200 -11.94 -33.15 11.81
C ALA A 200 -13.17 -33.66 12.58
N ALA A 201 -13.00 -34.44 13.65
CA ALA A 201 -14.13 -34.85 14.50
C ALA A 201 -14.89 -33.68 15.16
N LYS A 202 -14.23 -32.52 15.29
CA LYS A 202 -14.82 -31.23 15.72
C LYS A 202 -14.84 -30.22 14.55
N SER A 203 -15.02 -30.68 13.32
CA SER A 203 -15.18 -29.77 12.19
C SER A 203 -16.45 -28.97 12.39
N VAL A 204 -16.32 -27.65 12.38
CA VAL A 204 -17.46 -26.79 12.08
C VAL A 204 -17.75 -27.06 10.61
N ASP A 205 -18.83 -27.78 10.33
CA ASP A 205 -19.37 -27.90 8.98
C ASP A 205 -19.91 -26.53 8.59
N TYR A 206 -19.04 -25.74 7.98
CA TYR A 206 -19.53 -24.61 7.24
C TYR A 206 -20.22 -25.18 5.99
N ASN A 207 -21.53 -24.99 5.88
CA ASN A 207 -22.28 -25.19 4.63
C ASN A 207 -21.78 -24.17 3.59
N LEU A 208 -20.58 -24.42 3.08
CA LEU A 208 -19.81 -23.54 2.21
C LEU A 208 -20.11 -23.89 0.76
N ASN A 209 -21.02 -23.12 0.18
CA ASN A 209 -21.21 -23.08 -1.26
C ASN A 209 -20.06 -22.26 -1.88
N LEU A 210 -18.88 -22.88 -1.96
CA LEU A 210 -17.70 -22.31 -2.60
C LEU A 210 -17.82 -22.49 -4.12
N PRO A 211 -17.65 -21.42 -4.93
CA PRO A 211 -17.72 -21.50 -6.39
C PRO A 211 -16.79 -22.58 -6.95
N GLU A 212 -17.22 -23.29 -8.00
CA GLU A 212 -16.38 -24.31 -8.64
C GLU A 212 -15.17 -23.68 -9.33
N GLN A 213 -15.42 -22.58 -10.04
CA GLN A 213 -14.40 -21.84 -10.76
C GLN A 213 -14.67 -20.34 -10.65
N LEU A 214 -13.60 -19.57 -10.54
CA LEU A 214 -13.65 -18.11 -10.60
C LEU A 214 -13.27 -17.62 -11.99
N GLU A 215 -13.98 -16.60 -12.44
CA GLU A 215 -13.69 -15.90 -13.68
C GLU A 215 -12.53 -14.93 -13.51
N LYS A 216 -11.79 -14.70 -14.60
CA LYS A 216 -10.68 -13.75 -14.61
C LYS A 216 -11.18 -12.33 -14.81
N PHE A 217 -10.55 -11.39 -14.12
CA PHE A 217 -10.69 -9.97 -14.36
C PHE A 217 -10.25 -9.62 -15.77
N SER A 218 -11.08 -8.83 -16.47
CA SER A 218 -10.67 -8.21 -17.73
C SER A 218 -9.56 -7.19 -17.47
N VAL A 219 -8.41 -7.40 -18.11
CA VAL A 219 -7.24 -6.53 -18.02
C VAL A 219 -7.45 -5.24 -18.84
N SER A 220 -8.35 -5.29 -19.82
CA SER A 220 -8.64 -4.20 -20.75
C SER A 220 -10.14 -4.02 -20.90
N GLN A 221 -10.80 -3.42 -19.91
CA GLN A 221 -12.05 -2.72 -20.22
C GLN A 221 -11.68 -1.38 -20.83
N ILE A 222 -11.90 -1.27 -22.15
CA ILE A 222 -12.06 0.03 -22.77
C ILE A 222 -13.29 0.63 -22.09
N LEU A 223 -13.11 1.73 -21.35
CA LEU A 223 -14.21 2.52 -20.84
C LEU A 223 -15.02 2.96 -22.06
N GLU A 224 -16.11 2.25 -22.36
CA GLU A 224 -17.16 2.76 -23.22
C GLU A 224 -17.73 3.97 -22.50
N LEU A 225 -17.15 5.14 -22.79
CA LEU A 225 -17.71 6.40 -22.39
C LEU A 225 -19.16 6.40 -22.85
N PRO A 226 -20.14 6.55 -21.94
CA PRO A 226 -21.52 6.72 -22.35
C PRO A 226 -21.51 7.86 -23.36
N LYS A 227 -21.95 7.57 -24.60
CA LYS A 227 -22.20 8.62 -25.59
C LYS A 227 -23.05 9.64 -24.85
N ALA A 228 -22.51 10.84 -24.66
CA ALA A 228 -23.19 11.87 -23.92
C ALA A 228 -24.52 12.10 -24.63
N ASN A 229 -25.62 11.63 -24.03
CA ASN A 229 -26.94 12.11 -24.39
C ASN A 229 -26.89 13.59 -24.03
N SER A 230 -26.69 14.42 -25.05
CA SER A 230 -26.75 15.86 -24.96
C SER A 230 -28.15 16.19 -24.47
N ILE A 231 -28.29 16.45 -23.17
CA ILE A 231 -29.41 17.23 -22.65
C ILE A 231 -29.14 18.64 -23.16
N ILE A 232 -29.67 18.89 -24.36
CA ILE A 232 -29.75 20.21 -24.97
C ILE A 232 -30.66 21.02 -24.04
N LEU A 233 -30.06 21.94 -23.28
CA LEU A 233 -30.80 23.08 -22.78
C LEU A 233 -31.26 23.83 -24.03
N LYS A 234 -32.58 23.85 -24.24
CA LYS A 234 -33.23 24.73 -25.20
C LYS A 234 -32.81 26.15 -24.84
N ASP A 235 -32.10 26.80 -25.75
CA ASP A 235 -32.43 28.15 -26.22
C ASP A 235 -31.65 28.43 -27.51
N ASP A 236 -32.45 28.66 -28.55
CA ASP A 236 -32.26 29.44 -29.77
C ASP A 236 -31.16 29.19 -30.81
N ALA A 237 -31.65 29.26 -32.05
CA ALA A 237 -31.02 29.42 -33.35
C ALA A 237 -30.46 28.17 -34.04
N ALA A 238 -31.25 27.69 -35.00
CA ALA A 238 -30.90 26.68 -35.98
C ALA A 238 -29.68 27.09 -36.82
N LEU A 239 -28.69 26.19 -36.91
CA LEU A 239 -27.85 26.09 -38.10
C LEU A 239 -27.55 24.61 -38.41
N GLN A 240 -27.83 24.29 -39.67
CA GLN A 240 -27.83 22.95 -40.25
C GLN A 240 -26.44 22.31 -40.20
N THR A 241 -26.38 21.08 -39.70
CA THR A 241 -25.21 20.19 -39.80
C THR A 241 -25.13 19.60 -41.21
N THR A 242 -24.04 19.88 -41.92
CA THR A 242 -23.58 19.05 -43.06
C THR A 242 -22.43 18.15 -42.59
N PRO A 243 -22.32 16.90 -43.07
CA PRO A 243 -21.28 15.97 -42.64
C PRO A 243 -20.06 16.13 -43.56
N ASN A 244 -19.12 17.01 -43.20
CA ASN A 244 -17.85 17.09 -43.91
C ASN A 244 -16.76 16.31 -43.20
N ALA A 245 -16.29 15.28 -43.91
CA ALA A 245 -15.18 14.42 -43.60
C ALA A 245 -13.91 15.21 -43.23
N LEU A 246 -13.19 14.69 -42.24
CA LEU A 246 -11.89 15.15 -41.79
C LEU A 246 -10.92 15.15 -42.98
N THR A 247 -10.66 16.33 -43.53
CA THR A 247 -9.60 16.53 -44.51
C THR A 247 -8.30 16.77 -43.75
N ALA A 248 -7.34 15.88 -43.97
CA ALA A 248 -5.97 16.02 -43.54
C ALA A 248 -5.30 17.26 -44.17
N VAL A 249 -4.17 17.63 -43.57
CA VAL A 249 -3.14 18.57 -44.05
C VAL A 249 -3.27 20.02 -43.57
N ARG A 250 -2.50 20.33 -42.52
CA ARG A 250 -1.61 21.51 -42.57
C ARG A 250 -0.19 21.09 -42.20
N SER A 251 0.72 21.37 -43.12
CA SER A 251 2.15 21.12 -43.02
C SER A 251 2.77 21.94 -41.88
N LEU A 252 3.59 21.28 -41.08
CA LEU A 252 4.43 21.88 -40.04
C LEU A 252 5.46 22.81 -40.70
N LYS A 253 5.33 24.13 -40.47
CA LYS A 253 6.46 25.04 -40.67
C LYS A 253 7.53 24.72 -39.62
N LYS A 254 8.74 24.39 -40.08
CA LYS A 254 9.93 24.22 -39.22
C LYS A 254 10.25 25.57 -38.56
N LEU A 255 9.81 25.76 -37.32
CA LEU A 255 10.32 26.83 -36.47
C LEU A 255 11.73 26.45 -36.00
N LYS A 256 12.71 27.28 -36.35
CA LYS A 256 14.09 27.17 -35.86
C LYS A 256 14.08 27.28 -34.34
N LYS A 257 14.54 26.22 -33.66
CA LYS A 257 14.87 26.22 -32.24
C LYS A 257 16.09 27.11 -31.99
N GLN A 258 15.94 28.21 -31.25
CA GLN A 258 17.01 28.79 -30.44
C GLN A 258 16.46 29.47 -29.18
N LYS A 259 16.66 28.79 -28.03
CA LYS A 259 16.85 29.27 -26.63
C LYS A 259 15.73 30.12 -25.97
N ALA A 260 15.57 30.13 -24.65
CA ALA A 260 16.38 29.61 -23.55
C ALA A 260 15.51 28.83 -22.56
N ILE A 261 16.09 27.81 -21.95
CA ILE A 261 15.52 27.18 -20.76
C ILE A 261 15.71 28.21 -19.64
N ASP A 262 14.61 28.72 -19.09
CA ASP A 262 14.60 29.50 -17.86
C ASP A 262 14.91 28.55 -16.70
N VAL A 263 16.18 28.16 -16.60
CA VAL A 263 16.74 27.61 -15.37
C VAL A 263 17.07 28.87 -14.57
N GLY A 264 16.27 29.14 -13.54
CA GLY A 264 16.35 30.37 -12.77
C GLY A 264 17.78 30.74 -12.35
N VAL A 265 17.94 32.03 -12.04
CA VAL A 265 19.21 32.67 -11.64
C VAL A 265 20.03 31.78 -10.71
N GLU A 266 21.24 31.45 -11.15
CA GLU A 266 22.26 30.83 -10.32
C GLU A 266 22.59 31.80 -9.18
N VAL A 267 21.99 31.57 -8.02
CA VAL A 267 22.43 32.21 -6.79
C VAL A 267 23.79 31.62 -6.47
N SER A 268 24.85 32.37 -6.75
CA SER A 268 26.19 32.10 -6.24
C SER A 268 26.10 32.04 -4.72
N ARG A 269 25.98 30.83 -4.18
CA ARG A 269 26.24 30.61 -2.77
C ARG A 269 27.74 30.70 -2.64
N GLU A 270 28.21 31.72 -1.94
CA GLU A 270 29.57 31.68 -1.41
C GLU A 270 29.80 30.29 -0.81
N PRO A 271 30.94 29.64 -1.09
CA PRO A 271 31.27 28.39 -0.45
C PRO A 271 31.31 28.68 1.05
N ILE A 272 30.26 28.28 1.76
CA ILE A 272 30.28 28.30 3.22
C ILE A 272 31.38 27.32 3.59
N SER A 273 32.48 27.92 4.04
CA SER A 273 33.73 27.31 4.44
C SER A 273 33.48 25.99 5.15
N LEU A 274 33.90 24.91 4.53
CA LEU A 274 34.09 23.60 5.15
C LEU A 274 35.26 23.69 6.14
N SER A 275 35.11 24.43 7.24
CA SER A 275 36.09 24.48 8.33
C SER A 275 35.59 25.32 9.51
N GLN A 276 34.50 24.90 10.13
CA GLN A 276 34.32 25.18 11.56
C GLN A 276 33.79 23.90 12.21
N THR A 277 34.70 23.00 12.55
CA THR A 277 34.52 22.10 13.68
C THR A 277 34.26 22.98 14.91
N LYS A 278 32.98 23.30 15.15
CA LYS A 278 32.57 23.80 16.45
C LYS A 278 32.94 22.72 17.45
N SER A 279 34.01 22.95 18.19
CA SER A 279 34.39 22.11 19.33
C SER A 279 33.24 22.15 20.32
N PHE A 280 32.41 21.10 20.33
CA PHE A 280 31.36 20.95 21.32
C PHE A 280 32.03 20.72 22.68
N ASN A 281 31.97 21.71 23.56
CA ASN A 281 32.41 21.56 24.94
C ASN A 281 31.18 21.31 25.82
N ALA A 282 31.00 20.04 26.20
CA ALA A 282 29.87 19.58 27.00
C ALA A 282 29.76 20.29 28.36
N ASP A 283 30.87 20.82 28.87
CA ASP A 283 30.94 21.40 30.22
C ASP A 283 30.39 22.82 30.24
N THR A 284 30.57 23.56 29.15
CA THR A 284 30.04 24.92 28.98
C THR A 284 28.61 24.93 28.44
N GLU A 285 28.27 24.03 27.51
CA GLU A 285 26.94 24.04 26.87
C GLU A 285 25.86 23.36 27.74
N LEU A 286 26.23 22.35 28.54
CA LEU A 286 25.31 21.58 29.39
C LEU A 286 25.47 21.88 30.89
N GLY A 287 26.01 23.05 31.25
CA GLY A 287 26.28 23.43 32.64
C GLY A 287 25.03 23.78 33.47
N THR A 288 24.05 24.47 32.87
CA THR A 288 22.85 24.95 33.55
C THR A 288 21.59 24.41 32.88
N VAL A 289 20.48 24.32 33.63
CA VAL A 289 19.18 23.89 33.07
C VAL A 289 18.76 24.78 31.88
N GLU A 290 19.00 26.08 31.97
CA GLU A 290 18.66 27.04 30.91
C GLU A 290 19.53 26.88 29.66
N THR A 291 20.84 26.67 29.82
CA THR A 291 21.75 26.45 28.69
C THR A 291 21.42 25.14 27.99
N THR A 292 21.09 24.10 28.76
CA THR A 292 20.66 22.79 28.22
C THR A 292 19.33 22.90 27.47
N LYS A 293 18.36 23.69 27.97
CA LYS A 293 17.11 23.96 27.25
C LYS A 293 17.36 24.68 25.92
N ARG A 294 18.22 25.70 25.92
CA ARG A 294 18.61 26.43 24.70
C ARG A 294 19.31 25.50 23.70
N PHE A 295 20.20 24.64 24.19
CA PHE A 295 20.87 23.61 23.38
C PHE A 295 19.83 22.69 22.71
N ILE A 296 18.90 22.10 23.47
CA ILE A 296 17.84 21.23 22.94
C ILE A 296 16.99 21.94 21.88
N SER A 297 16.61 23.20 22.11
CA SER A 297 15.82 23.97 21.14
C SER A 297 16.61 24.25 19.85
N SER A 298 17.87 24.66 19.97
CA SER A 298 18.75 24.92 18.82
C SER A 298 18.99 23.65 18.01
N GLU A 299 19.17 22.53 18.69
CA GLU A 299 19.47 21.23 18.08
C GLU A 299 18.24 20.63 17.42
N ASN A 300 17.04 20.80 18.01
CA ASN A 300 15.78 20.45 17.35
C ASN A 300 15.56 21.24 16.06
N ALA A 301 15.93 22.52 16.04
CA ALA A 301 15.86 23.33 14.82
C ALA A 301 16.90 22.88 13.78
N ALA A 302 18.13 22.52 14.21
CA ALA A 302 19.18 22.01 13.34
C ALA A 302 18.79 20.66 12.72
N ARG A 303 18.31 19.69 13.52
CA ARG A 303 17.87 18.36 13.06
C ARG A 303 16.70 18.43 12.08
N LYS A 304 15.80 19.42 12.23
CA LYS A 304 14.70 19.68 11.27
C LYS A 304 15.20 20.22 9.94
N LYS A 305 16.26 21.04 9.93
CA LYS A 305 16.84 21.61 8.70
C LYS A 305 17.72 20.60 7.98
N SER A 306 18.64 19.95 8.69
CA SER A 306 19.52 18.91 8.14
C SER A 306 20.18 18.12 9.27
N LEU A 307 19.93 16.81 9.32
CA LEU A 307 20.56 15.92 10.30
C LEU A 307 22.09 15.85 10.15
N LYS A 308 22.63 16.10 8.95
CA LYS A 308 24.08 16.07 8.69
C LYS A 308 24.84 17.25 9.31
N GLN A 309 24.13 18.34 9.61
CA GLN A 309 24.69 19.58 10.16
C GLN A 309 24.50 19.71 11.68
N SER A 310 23.74 18.81 12.30
CA SER A 310 23.48 18.82 13.74
C SER A 310 24.63 18.18 14.52
N ILE A 311 24.91 18.67 15.73
CA ILE A 311 25.96 18.14 16.61
C ILE A 311 25.63 16.69 17.02
N THR A 312 24.36 16.38 17.15
CA THR A 312 23.78 15.08 17.57
C THR A 312 23.44 14.17 16.39
N ARG A 313 24.16 14.31 15.27
CA ARG A 313 23.93 13.52 14.03
C ARG A 313 24.01 12.00 14.26
N ASP A 314 24.85 11.57 15.19
CA ASP A 314 25.11 10.16 15.50
C ASP A 314 24.06 9.56 16.46
N ILE A 315 23.14 10.39 16.98
CA ILE A 315 22.06 9.96 17.88
C ILE A 315 20.80 9.66 17.07
N LEU A 316 20.24 8.46 17.22
CA LEU A 316 19.02 8.06 16.52
C LEU A 316 17.81 8.93 16.95
N PRO A 317 16.83 9.19 16.05
CA PRO A 317 15.71 10.09 16.36
C PRO A 317 14.90 9.69 17.61
N HIS A 318 14.69 8.40 17.84
CA HIS A 318 13.94 7.92 19.01
C HIS A 318 14.75 8.03 20.31
N GLU A 319 16.08 7.81 20.27
CA GLU A 319 16.97 8.00 21.42
C GLU A 319 17.02 9.48 21.83
N TRP A 320 17.11 10.38 20.85
CA TRP A 320 17.08 11.84 21.07
C TRP A 320 15.76 12.28 21.73
N MET A 321 14.62 11.84 21.20
CA MET A 321 13.31 12.15 21.79
C MET A 321 13.15 11.56 23.20
N GLY A 322 13.72 10.39 23.47
CA GLY A 322 13.73 9.79 24.80
C GLY A 322 14.53 10.62 25.80
N ALA A 323 15.73 11.05 25.41
CA ALA A 323 16.62 11.85 26.25
C ALA A 323 16.04 13.24 26.56
N THR A 324 15.45 13.92 25.58
CA THR A 324 14.82 15.25 25.79
C THR A 324 13.61 15.15 26.72
N ARG A 325 12.73 14.16 26.51
CA ARG A 325 11.57 13.92 27.38
C ARG A 325 11.97 13.56 28.81
N LEU A 326 13.03 12.76 28.99
CA LEU A 326 13.54 12.40 30.31
C LEU A 326 14.10 13.64 31.02
N PHE A 327 14.84 14.49 30.32
CA PHE A 327 15.35 15.75 30.84
C PHE A 327 14.20 16.67 31.28
N GLU A 328 13.21 16.90 30.41
CA GLU A 328 12.04 17.74 30.72
C GLU A 328 11.27 17.21 31.93
N ARG A 329 11.02 15.89 32.00
CA ARG A 329 10.35 15.26 33.15
C ARG A 329 11.11 15.48 34.45
N LYS A 330 12.45 15.38 34.42
CA LYS A 330 13.29 15.58 35.62
C LYS A 330 13.42 17.04 36.03
N VAL A 331 13.36 17.96 35.08
CA VAL A 331 13.24 19.40 35.38
C VAL A 331 11.89 19.70 36.02
N LEU A 332 10.78 19.15 35.51
CA LEU A 332 9.44 19.31 36.11
C LEU A 332 9.35 18.73 37.52
N ALA A 333 10.11 17.69 37.84
CA ALA A 333 10.18 17.08 39.17
C ALA A 333 11.14 17.82 40.14
N ASN A 334 11.62 19.03 39.82
CA ASN A 334 12.62 19.81 40.58
C ASN A 334 13.97 19.08 40.81
N ASP A 335 14.25 18.04 40.03
CA ASP A 335 15.41 17.13 40.16
C ASP A 335 16.60 17.64 39.29
N HIS A 336 16.90 18.95 39.36
CA HIS A 336 17.73 19.66 38.37
C HIS A 336 19.16 19.08 38.21
N LYS A 337 19.83 18.73 39.32
CA LYS A 337 21.18 18.16 39.30
C LYS A 337 21.21 16.79 38.59
N LYS A 338 20.19 15.96 38.82
CA LYS A 338 20.06 14.64 38.18
C LYS A 338 19.72 14.78 36.70
N ALA A 339 18.84 15.72 36.34
CA ALA A 339 18.50 16.01 34.95
C ALA A 339 19.75 16.35 34.13
N LEU A 340 20.58 17.27 34.63
CA LEU A 340 21.82 17.69 33.99
C LEU A 340 22.84 16.55 33.89
N SER A 341 23.06 15.81 35.00
CA SER A 341 24.03 14.71 35.01
C SER A 341 23.68 13.59 34.03
N ILE A 342 22.41 13.16 33.98
CA ILE A 342 21.95 12.09 33.09
C ILE A 342 22.04 12.55 31.63
N PHE A 343 21.55 13.76 31.33
CA PHE A 343 21.55 14.28 29.97
C PHE A 343 22.99 14.50 29.46
N ARG A 344 23.88 15.06 30.29
CA ARG A 344 25.30 15.23 29.95
C ARG A 344 26.00 13.90 29.70
N LYS A 345 25.80 12.91 30.57
CA LYS A 345 26.36 11.55 30.36
C LYS A 345 25.87 10.92 29.05
N PHE A 346 24.59 11.08 28.74
CA PHE A 346 24.01 10.57 27.50
C PHE A 346 24.64 11.21 26.26
N ILE A 347 24.78 12.54 26.25
CA ILE A 347 25.36 13.30 25.13
C ILE A 347 26.84 12.98 24.96
N VAL A 348 27.63 13.02 26.04
CA VAL A 348 29.07 12.73 25.99
C VAL A 348 29.33 11.31 25.48
N ASN A 349 28.57 10.31 25.95
CA ASN A 349 28.74 8.91 25.52
C ASN A 349 28.38 8.65 24.05
N LYS A 350 27.59 9.54 23.43
CA LYS A 350 27.07 9.36 22.06
C LYS A 350 27.73 10.25 21.02
N ILE A 351 28.44 11.30 21.43
CA ILE A 351 29.10 12.28 20.56
C ILE A 351 30.64 12.20 20.64
N SER A 352 31.20 11.60 21.71
CA SER A 352 32.66 11.41 21.84
C SER A 352 33.21 10.35 20.90
#